data_AF-A0AAV2H2Z9-F1
#
_entry.id   AF-A0AAV2H2Z9-F1
#
_cell.length_a   1.000
_cell.length_b   1.000
_cell.length_c   1.000
_cell.angle_alpha   90.00
_cell.angle_beta   90.00
_cell.angle_gamma   90.00
#
_symmetry.space_group_name_H-M   'P 1'
#
loop_
_entity.id
_entity.type
_entity.pdbx_description
1 polymer ?
#
loop_
_entity_poly.entity_id
_entity_poly.type
_entity_poly.pdbx_seq_one_letter_code
_entity_poly.pdbx_strand_id
1 'polypeptide(L)'
;MAKVVTYFTSKGNAILTAAKPRLNTVWKYAKVELRPPTVKELPEVQVGIQKLIVSGTTGKWRHLTVKEAWLNTLVGAEILFWFFAGECIGKGSIIGYNIPGATNWDIHF
;
A
#
# COMPACT_ATOMS: atom_id res chain seq x y z
N MET A 1 -24.16 21.33 27.29
CA MET A 1 -22.72 21.17 26.99
C MET A 1 -22.11 19.93 27.67
N ALA A 2 -22.12 19.80 29.00
CA ALA A 2 -21.48 18.66 29.70
C ALA A 2 -21.96 17.26 29.26
N LYS A 3 -23.27 17.04 29.06
CA LYS A 3 -23.84 15.74 28.62
C LYS A 3 -23.46 15.35 27.19
N VAL A 4 -23.24 16.35 26.32
CA VAL A 4 -22.83 16.14 24.93
C VAL A 4 -21.36 15.76 24.90
N VAL A 5 -20.53 16.47 25.67
CA VAL A 5 -19.11 16.15 25.84
C VAL A 5 -18.93 14.74 26.42
N THR A 6 -19.65 14.37 27.46
CA THR A 6 -19.54 13.01 28.04
C THR A 6 -20.05 11.91 27.09
N TYR A 7 -21.07 12.20 26.28
CA TYR A 7 -21.54 11.28 25.24
C TYR A 7 -20.45 11.03 24.17
N PHE A 8 -19.85 12.10 23.61
CA PHE A 8 -18.77 11.95 22.64
C PHE A 8 -17.52 11.29 23.24
N THR A 9 -17.14 11.62 24.48
CA THR A 9 -16.00 11.00 25.16
C THR A 9 -16.24 9.51 25.43
N SER A 10 -17.44 9.11 25.86
CA SER A 10 -17.76 7.69 26.08
C SER A 10 -17.78 6.87 24.79
N LYS A 11 -18.33 7.43 23.70
CA LYS A 11 -18.31 6.79 22.38
C LYS A 11 -16.90 6.74 21.79
N GLY A 12 -16.10 7.79 21.97
CA GLY A 12 -14.69 7.81 21.59
C GLY A 12 -13.87 6.73 22.30
N ASN A 13 -14.06 6.59 23.62
CA ASN A 13 -13.42 5.52 24.39
C ASN A 13 -13.86 4.12 23.94
N ALA A 14 -15.15 3.93 23.60
CA ALA A 14 -15.62 2.65 23.07
C ALA A 14 -14.98 2.31 21.71
N ILE A 15 -14.84 3.30 20.82
CA ILE A 15 -14.15 3.13 19.53
C ILE A 15 -12.68 2.78 19.75
N LEU A 16 -12.00 3.48 20.66
CA LEU A 16 -10.59 3.23 20.98
C LEU A 16 -10.39 1.81 21.54
N THR A 17 -11.25 1.37 22.46
CA THR A 17 -11.18 0.01 23.02
C THR A 17 -11.40 -1.07 21.95
N ALA A 18 -12.27 -0.81 20.96
CA ALA A 18 -12.49 -1.72 19.83
C ALA A 18 -11.36 -1.69 18.78
N ALA A 19 -10.77 -0.51 18.53
CA ALA A 19 -9.75 -0.33 17.50
C ALA A 19 -8.36 -0.80 17.96
N LYS A 20 -8.01 -0.59 19.24
CA LYS A 20 -6.69 -0.91 19.80
C LYS A 20 -6.21 -2.35 19.53
N PRO A 21 -7.00 -3.42 19.77
CA PRO A 21 -6.54 -4.78 19.48
C PRO A 21 -6.33 -5.02 17.98
N ARG A 22 -7.15 -4.43 17.11
CA ARG A 22 -7.03 -4.57 15.64
C ARG A 22 -5.78 -3.87 15.13
N LEU A 23 -5.54 -2.63 15.59
CA LEU A 23 -4.34 -1.87 15.24
C LEU A 23 -3.07 -2.57 15.76
N ASN A 24 -3.11 -3.18 16.93
CA ASN A 24 -1.98 -3.97 17.44
C ASN A 24 -1.65 -5.16 16.52
N THR A 25 -2.68 -5.86 16.03
CA THR A 25 -2.48 -6.96 15.07
C THR A 25 -1.89 -6.44 13.76
N VAL A 26 -2.45 -5.37 13.19
CA VAL A 26 -1.91 -4.74 11.97
C VAL A 26 -0.46 -4.32 12.18
N TRP A 27 -0.15 -3.68 13.29
CA TRP A 27 1.20 -3.23 13.64
C TRP A 27 2.19 -4.38 13.79
N LYS A 28 1.75 -5.52 14.35
CA LYS A 28 2.56 -6.72 14.49
C LYS A 28 3.02 -7.24 13.12
N TYR A 29 2.11 -7.36 12.16
CA TYR A 29 2.44 -7.86 10.82
C TYR A 29 3.18 -6.82 9.97
N ALA A 30 2.73 -5.56 10.02
CA ALA A 30 3.36 -4.46 9.29
C ALA A 30 4.85 -4.31 9.62
N LYS A 31 5.26 -4.53 10.87
CA LYS A 31 6.67 -4.49 11.28
C LYS A 31 7.56 -5.52 10.59
N VAL A 32 7.00 -6.66 10.20
CA VAL A 32 7.76 -7.75 9.59
C VAL A 32 7.67 -7.70 8.07
N GLU A 33 6.48 -7.42 7.54
CA GLU A 33 6.18 -7.53 6.11
C GLU A 33 6.35 -6.21 5.34
N LEU A 34 6.10 -5.06 5.98
CA LEU A 34 6.19 -3.74 5.35
C LEU A 34 7.46 -2.98 5.73
N ARG A 35 8.44 -3.65 6.36
CA ARG A 35 9.74 -3.03 6.65
C ARG A 35 10.52 -2.84 5.35
N PRO A 36 11.34 -1.79 5.25
CA PRO A 36 12.34 -1.73 4.20
C PRO A 36 13.28 -2.95 4.31
N PRO A 37 13.72 -3.51 3.18
CA PRO A 37 14.67 -4.61 3.17
C PRO A 37 16.01 -4.18 3.77
N THR A 38 16.68 -5.11 4.42
CA THR A 38 18.04 -4.90 4.94
C THR A 38 19.04 -5.06 3.79
N VAL A 39 20.17 -4.35 3.85
CA VAL A 39 21.23 -4.42 2.81
C VAL A 39 21.69 -5.86 2.51
N LYS A 40 21.66 -6.75 3.52
CA LYS A 40 22.01 -8.16 3.38
C LYS A 40 21.05 -8.97 2.51
N GLU A 41 19.81 -8.51 2.33
CA GLU A 41 18.76 -9.18 1.55
C GLU A 41 18.81 -8.77 0.07
N LEU A 42 19.54 -7.71 -0.28
CA LEU A 42 19.63 -7.20 -1.66
C LEU A 42 20.24 -8.21 -2.67
N PRO A 43 21.31 -8.97 -2.32
CA PRO A 43 21.85 -9.98 -3.24
C PRO A 43 20.82 -11.07 -3.59
N GLU A 44 19.96 -11.45 -2.64
CA GLU A 44 18.91 -12.45 -2.88
C GLU A 44 17.85 -11.95 -3.86
N VAL A 45 17.50 -10.66 -3.76
CA VAL A 45 16.59 -10.00 -4.72
C VAL A 45 17.17 -10.02 -6.13
N GLN A 46 18.46 -9.73 -6.29
CA GLN A 46 19.14 -9.77 -7.60
C GLN A 46 19.07 -11.17 -8.23
N VAL A 47 19.33 -12.22 -7.43
CA VAL A 47 19.20 -13.61 -7.88
C VAL A 47 17.76 -13.94 -8.27
N GLY A 48 16.77 -13.45 -7.52
CA GLY A 48 15.35 -13.60 -7.84
C GLY A 48 14.98 -13.00 -9.21
N ILE A 49 15.44 -11.78 -9.48
CA ILE A 49 15.22 -11.10 -10.76
C ILE A 49 15.88 -11.87 -11.91
N GLN A 50 17.11 -12.35 -11.73
CA GLN A 50 17.79 -13.16 -12.76
C GLN A 50 17.00 -14.43 -13.10
N LYS A 51 16.45 -15.12 -12.10
CA LYS A 51 15.60 -16.30 -12.32
C LYS A 51 14.33 -15.96 -13.10
N LEU A 52 13.72 -14.81 -12.83
CA LEU A 52 12.54 -14.35 -13.59
C LEU A 52 12.89 -14.09 -15.06
N ILE A 53 14.02 -13.44 -15.34
CA ILE A 53 14.50 -13.20 -16.70
C ILE A 53 14.73 -14.53 -17.43
N VAL A 54 15.43 -15.48 -16.80
CA VAL A 54 15.67 -16.81 -17.37
C VAL A 54 14.36 -17.57 -17.59
N SER A 55 13.40 -17.48 -16.67
CA SER A 55 12.07 -18.10 -16.82
C SER A 55 11.31 -17.52 -18.02
N GLY A 56 11.43 -16.20 -18.23
CA GLY A 56 10.87 -15.51 -19.39
C GLY A 56 11.47 -15.97 -20.71
N THR A 57 12.81 -16.00 -20.80
CA THR A 57 13.52 -16.38 -22.03
C THR A 57 13.39 -17.86 -22.37
N THR A 58 13.34 -18.75 -21.38
CA THR A 58 13.18 -20.19 -21.56
C THR A 58 11.74 -20.63 -21.84
N GLY A 59 10.76 -19.71 -21.74
CA GLY A 59 9.36 -20.02 -22.00
C GLY A 59 8.64 -20.77 -20.87
N LYS A 60 9.26 -20.88 -19.68
CA LYS A 60 8.69 -21.58 -18.51
C LYS A 60 7.34 -21.03 -18.07
N TRP A 61 7.05 -19.76 -18.35
CA TRP A 61 5.77 -19.12 -18.08
C TRP A 61 4.57 -19.83 -18.74
N ARG A 62 4.80 -20.57 -19.84
CA ARG A 62 3.74 -21.33 -20.54
C ARG A 62 3.31 -22.59 -19.78
N HIS A 63 4.10 -23.05 -18.82
CA HIS A 63 3.82 -24.24 -18.02
C HIS A 63 3.16 -23.90 -16.67
N LEU A 64 2.83 -22.63 -16.42
CA LEU A 64 2.15 -22.21 -15.20
C LEU A 64 0.68 -22.61 -15.24
N THR A 65 0.16 -23.07 -14.10
CA THR A 65 -1.28 -23.27 -13.94
C THR A 65 -2.00 -21.92 -13.86
N VAL A 66 -3.29 -21.89 -14.21
CA VAL A 66 -4.10 -20.66 -14.16
C VAL A 66 -4.10 -20.04 -12.75
N LYS A 67 -4.13 -20.88 -11.71
CA LYS A 67 -4.07 -20.44 -10.32
C LYS A 67 -2.78 -19.69 -10.00
N GLU A 68 -1.64 -20.23 -10.43
CA GLU A 68 -0.33 -19.62 -10.19
C GLU A 68 -0.17 -18.32 -10.99
N ALA A 69 -0.58 -18.34 -12.27
CA ALA A 69 -0.57 -17.14 -13.11
C ALA A 69 -1.41 -16.03 -12.46
N TRP A 70 -2.62 -16.34 -12.00
CA TRP A 70 -3.50 -15.40 -11.33
C TRP A 70 -2.90 -14.81 -10.05
N LEU A 71 -2.32 -15.66 -9.18
CA LEU A 71 -1.66 -15.20 -7.97
C LEU A 71 -0.51 -14.24 -8.28
N ASN A 72 0.35 -14.59 -9.24
CA ASN A 72 1.47 -13.74 -9.66
C ASN A 72 1.00 -12.40 -10.23
N THR A 73 -0.12 -12.39 -10.98
CA THR A 73 -0.73 -11.16 -11.48
C THR A 73 -1.24 -10.28 -10.34
N LEU A 74 -1.88 -10.85 -9.32
CA LEU A 74 -2.35 -10.08 -8.16
C LEU A 74 -1.19 -9.44 -7.38
N VAL A 75 -0.10 -10.18 -7.17
CA VAL A 75 1.12 -9.63 -6.55
C VAL A 75 1.73 -8.52 -7.41
N GLY A 76 1.74 -8.70 -8.73
CA GLY A 76 2.19 -7.65 -9.67
C GLY A 76 1.33 -6.38 -9.60
N ALA A 77 0.01 -6.54 -9.48
CA ALA A 77 -0.91 -5.42 -9.29
C ALA A 77 -0.70 -4.71 -7.95
N GLU A 78 -0.43 -5.45 -6.87
CA GLU A 78 -0.11 -4.88 -5.56
C GLU A 78 1.13 -3.98 -5.61
N ILE A 79 2.21 -4.42 -6.28
CA ILE A 79 3.43 -3.62 -6.46
C ILE A 79 3.13 -2.33 -7.24
N LEU A 80 2.27 -2.41 -8.27
CA LEU A 80 1.83 -1.24 -9.03
C LEU A 80 1.03 -0.25 -8.17
N PHE A 81 0.17 -0.74 -7.28
CA PHE A 81 -0.57 0.12 -6.36
C PHE A 81 0.35 0.82 -5.35
N TRP A 82 1.43 0.18 -4.90
CA TRP A 82 2.45 0.83 -4.08
C TRP A 82 3.16 1.98 -4.82
N PHE A 83 3.38 1.84 -6.13
CA PHE A 83 3.89 2.95 -6.95
C PHE A 83 2.93 4.14 -6.96
N PHE A 84 1.62 3.91 -7.18
CA PHE A 84 0.61 4.99 -7.14
C PHE A 84 0.43 5.59 -5.74
N ALA A 85 0.54 4.79 -4.68
CA ALA A 85 0.55 5.31 -3.31
C ALA A 85 1.74 6.26 -3.09
N GLY A 86 2.91 5.92 -3.64
CA GLY A 86 4.09 6.80 -3.66
C GLY A 86 3.84 8.09 -4.45
N GLU A 87 3.15 8.02 -5.60
CA GLU A 87 2.74 9.20 -6.37
C GLU A 87 1.82 10.12 -5.55
N CYS A 88 0.82 9.57 -4.86
CA CYS A 88 -0.07 10.34 -3.98
C CYS A 88 0.71 11.07 -2.88
N ILE A 89 1.73 10.43 -2.30
CA ILE A 89 2.63 11.05 -1.32
C ILE A 89 3.46 12.16 -1.98
N GLY A 90 4.07 11.89 -3.14
CA GLY A 90 4.91 12.86 -3.86
C GLY A 90 4.15 14.09 -4.37
N LYS A 91 2.88 13.92 -4.73
CA LYS A 91 1.96 14.97 -5.17
C LYS A 91 1.34 15.76 -4.02
N GLY A 92 1.26 15.16 -2.83
CA GLY A 92 0.61 15.74 -1.66
C GLY A 92 -0.92 15.84 -1.76
N SER A 93 -1.54 15.10 -2.69
CA SER A 93 -3.00 15.06 -2.87
C SER A 93 -3.46 13.66 -3.25
N ILE A 94 -4.62 13.27 -2.72
CA ILE A 94 -5.30 12.01 -3.06
C ILE A 94 -5.96 12.13 -4.45
N ILE A 95 -6.40 13.33 -4.83
CA ILE A 95 -7.14 13.58 -6.07
C ILE A 95 -6.39 14.62 -6.89
N GLY A 96 -5.85 14.20 -8.04
CA GLY A 96 -5.20 15.09 -9.00
C GLY A 96 -4.01 15.88 -8.45
N TYR A 97 -3.34 16.63 -9.32
CA TYR A 97 -2.32 17.58 -8.88
C TYR A 97 -2.99 18.88 -8.49
N ASN A 98 -2.60 19.46 -7.35
CA ASN A 98 -3.08 20.78 -6.97
C ASN A 98 -2.34 21.86 -7.76
N ILE A 99 -2.87 22.19 -8.93
CA ILE A 99 -2.27 23.17 -9.85
C ILE A 99 -3.07 24.48 -9.70
N PRO A 100 -2.44 25.56 -9.22
CA PRO A 100 -3.04 26.88 -9.24
C PRO A 100 -3.46 27.22 -10.67
N GLY A 101 -4.75 27.41 -10.89
CA GLY A 101 -5.35 27.74 -12.19
C GLY A 101 -6.02 26.57 -12.89
N ALA A 102 -5.98 25.35 -12.35
CA ALA A 102 -6.75 24.22 -12.90
C ALA A 102 -7.67 23.54 -11.86
N THR A 103 -7.34 23.64 -10.57
CA THR A 103 -8.11 23.04 -9.48
C THR A 103 -9.04 24.01 -8.76
N ASN A 104 -8.69 25.30 -8.72
CA ASN A 104 -9.56 26.37 -8.21
C ASN A 104 -10.27 27.05 -9.39
N TRP A 105 -11.61 27.01 -9.37
CA TRP A 105 -12.44 27.74 -10.34
C TRP A 105 -12.55 29.24 -10.01
N ASP A 106 -12.08 29.67 -8.82
CA ASP A 106 -12.16 31.06 -8.33
C ASP A 106 -11.14 32.03 -8.97
N ILE A 107 -10.20 31.52 -9.76
CA ILE A 107 -9.09 32.27 -10.39
C ILE A 107 -9.22 32.36 -11.92
N HIS A 108 -10.33 31.88 -12.47
CA HIS A 108 -10.66 31.96 -13.90
C HIS A 108 -11.48 33.22 -14.26
N PHE A 109 -11.67 34.15 -13.32
CA PHE A 109 -12.36 35.42 -13.53
C PHE A 109 -11.62 36.57 -12.86
#